data_AF-A0A9J7ACL7-F1
#
_entry.id   AF-A0A9J7ACL7-F1
#
_cell.length_a   1.000
_cell.length_b   1.000
_cell.length_c   1.000
_cell.angle_alpha   90.00
_cell.angle_beta   90.00
_cell.angle_gamma   90.00
#
_symmetry.space_group_name_H-M   'P 1'
#
loop_
_entity.id
_entity.type
_entity.pdbx_description
1 polymer ?
#
loop_
_entity_poly.entity_id
_entity_poly.type
_entity_poly.pdbx_seq_one_letter_code
_entity_poly.pdbx_strand_id
1 'polypeptide(L)'
;MKKSLFAAIALTVIAAPSLACEKPQNKPAIPDPTTAVTAQMVKSNNEVKAYVKATEEYLSCSGMSSSDVRKAEDELRAYADAFNKTIREFKKLNS
;
A
#
# COMPACT_ATOMS: atom_id res chain seq x y z
N MET A 1 -58.05 -27.08 -1.58
CA MET A 1 -58.09 -25.82 -0.79
C MET A 1 -56.67 -25.28 -0.69
N LYS A 2 -56.54 -24.00 -0.98
CA LYS A 2 -55.32 -23.20 -1.19
C LYS A 2 -54.48 -23.13 0.07
N LYS A 3 -53.17 -23.42 0.04
CA LYS A 3 -52.21 -22.96 1.06
C LYS A 3 -50.85 -22.63 0.43
N SER A 4 -50.81 -21.40 -0.08
CA SER A 4 -49.73 -20.42 -0.06
C SER A 4 -48.27 -20.89 -0.12
N LEU A 5 -47.66 -20.66 -1.29
CA LEU A 5 -46.23 -20.45 -1.46
C LEU A 5 -45.79 -19.23 -0.65
N PHE A 6 -45.00 -19.44 0.40
CA PHE A 6 -44.28 -18.36 1.08
C PHE A 6 -42.96 -18.12 0.35
N ALA A 7 -42.91 -17.06 -0.45
CA ALA A 7 -41.68 -16.55 -1.04
C ALA A 7 -40.87 -15.84 0.05
N ALA A 8 -39.77 -16.46 0.50
CA ALA A 8 -38.79 -15.83 1.38
C ALA A 8 -37.94 -14.86 0.55
N ILE A 9 -38.19 -13.56 0.68
CA ILE A 9 -37.33 -12.51 0.13
C ILE A 9 -36.09 -12.44 1.03
N ALA A 10 -34.99 -13.05 0.58
CA ALA A 10 -33.69 -12.85 1.18
C ALA A 10 -33.19 -11.45 0.83
N LEU A 11 -33.31 -10.51 1.77
CA LEU A 11 -32.61 -9.23 1.73
C LEU A 11 -31.11 -9.52 1.94
N THR A 12 -30.37 -9.76 0.86
CA THR A 12 -28.91 -9.71 0.91
C THR A 12 -28.49 -8.26 1.03
N VAL A 13 -28.32 -7.79 2.27
CA VAL A 13 -27.57 -6.56 2.54
C VAL A 13 -26.13 -6.83 2.10
N ILE A 14 -25.81 -6.44 0.87
CA ILE A 14 -24.43 -6.37 0.41
C ILE A 14 -23.80 -5.25 1.22
N ALA A 15 -23.17 -5.60 2.34
CA ALA A 15 -22.26 -4.71 3.02
C ALA A 15 -21.15 -4.37 2.02
N ALA A 16 -21.22 -3.18 1.45
CA ALA A 16 -20.11 -2.63 0.68
C ALA A 16 -18.87 -2.72 1.58
N PRO A 17 -17.72 -3.21 1.09
CA PRO A 17 -16.51 -3.15 1.87
C PRO A 17 -16.30 -1.68 2.21
N SER A 18 -16.45 -1.33 3.49
CA SER A 18 -15.87 -0.10 3.99
C SER A 18 -14.39 -0.24 3.68
N LEU A 19 -13.91 0.50 2.67
CA LEU A 19 -12.48 0.77 2.52
C LEU A 19 -12.11 1.51 3.79
N ALA A 20 -11.75 0.74 4.82
CA ALA A 20 -11.29 1.29 6.07
C ALA A 20 -10.05 2.11 5.70
N CYS A 21 -10.09 3.41 6.01
CA CYS A 21 -8.98 4.31 5.73
C CYS A 21 -7.84 4.00 6.70
N GLU A 22 -7.22 2.84 6.50
CA GLU A 22 -6.21 2.30 7.38
C GLU A 22 -4.86 2.84 6.99
N LYS A 23 -4.19 3.45 7.96
CA LYS A 23 -2.79 3.85 7.81
C LYS A 23 -1.96 2.59 7.55
N PRO A 24 -1.16 2.54 6.47
CA PRO A 24 -0.32 1.38 6.19
C PRO A 24 0.63 1.14 7.35
N GLN A 25 0.55 -0.06 7.89
CA GLN A 25 1.50 -0.54 8.89
C GLN A 25 2.74 -1.08 8.18
N ASN A 26 3.87 -1.08 8.88
CA ASN A 26 5.11 -1.72 8.42
C ASN A 26 5.72 -1.08 7.16
N LYS A 27 6.29 0.12 7.34
CA LYS A 27 7.19 0.72 6.33
C LYS A 27 8.34 -0.26 6.03
N PRO A 28 8.50 -0.75 4.78
CA PRO A 28 9.56 -1.70 4.45
C PRO A 28 10.95 -1.10 4.73
N ALA A 29 11.88 -1.95 5.19
CA ALA A 29 13.27 -1.53 5.31
C ALA A 29 13.90 -1.43 3.91
N ILE A 30 14.73 -0.42 3.70
CA ILE A 30 15.56 -0.32 2.50
C ILE A 30 16.77 -1.25 2.71
N PRO A 31 16.94 -2.30 1.89
CA PRO A 31 18.09 -3.20 2.00
C PRO A 31 19.41 -2.50 1.65
N ASP A 32 20.52 -2.99 2.21
CA ASP A 32 21.87 -2.52 1.88
C ASP A 32 22.30 -3.05 0.51
N PRO A 33 22.64 -2.18 -0.47
CA PRO A 33 22.97 -2.61 -1.82
C PRO A 33 24.26 -3.41 -1.93
N THR A 34 25.13 -3.38 -0.91
CA THR A 34 26.42 -4.10 -0.90
C THR A 34 26.32 -5.54 -0.39
N THR A 35 25.27 -5.84 0.37
CA THR A 35 25.06 -7.16 1.01
C THR A 35 23.78 -7.85 0.56
N ALA A 36 22.85 -7.11 -0.05
CA ALA A 36 21.60 -7.68 -0.54
C ALA A 36 21.83 -8.66 -1.69
N VAL A 37 20.98 -9.68 -1.77
CA VAL A 37 20.88 -10.58 -2.93
C VAL A 37 19.76 -10.12 -3.87
N THR A 38 19.85 -10.48 -5.16
CA THR A 38 18.83 -10.09 -6.17
C THR A 38 17.40 -10.43 -5.74
N ALA A 39 17.20 -11.62 -5.16
CA ALA A 39 15.89 -12.04 -4.66
C ALA A 39 15.34 -11.11 -3.56
N GLN A 40 16.20 -10.63 -2.67
CA GLN A 40 15.85 -9.67 -1.62
C GLN A 40 15.48 -8.32 -2.23
N MET A 41 16.27 -7.81 -3.19
CA MET A 41 15.97 -6.55 -3.87
C MET A 41 14.63 -6.58 -4.62
N VAL A 42 14.31 -7.70 -5.28
CA VAL A 42 13.03 -7.88 -5.98
C VAL A 42 11.86 -7.90 -5.00
N LYS A 43 12.00 -8.64 -3.88
CA LYS A 43 11.01 -8.68 -2.81
C LYS A 43 10.76 -7.28 -2.23
N SER A 44 11.84 -6.59 -1.84
CA SER A 44 11.75 -5.23 -1.29
C SER A 44 11.14 -4.24 -2.28
N ASN A 45 11.43 -4.36 -3.58
CA ASN A 45 10.80 -3.51 -4.60
C ASN A 45 9.27 -3.68 -4.65
N ASN A 46 8.78 -4.91 -4.54
CA ASN A 46 7.35 -5.16 -4.52
C ASN A 46 6.70 -4.63 -3.22
N GLU A 47 7.36 -4.84 -2.08
CA GLU A 47 6.91 -4.33 -0.78
C GLU A 47 6.87 -2.80 -0.73
N VAL A 48 7.90 -2.13 -1.25
CA VAL A 48 7.96 -0.66 -1.35
C VAL A 48 6.83 -0.14 -2.23
N LYS A 49 6.59 -0.75 -3.41
CA LYS A 49 5.47 -0.35 -4.28
C LYS A 49 4.12 -0.51 -3.61
N ALA A 50 3.90 -1.62 -2.91
CA ALA A 50 2.66 -1.85 -2.17
C ALA A 50 2.48 -0.81 -1.05
N TYR A 51 3.55 -0.50 -0.30
CA TYR A 51 3.51 0.50 0.76
C TYR A 51 3.24 1.91 0.23
N VAL A 52 3.87 2.32 -0.87
CA VAL A 52 3.64 3.63 -1.51
C VAL A 52 2.17 3.76 -1.91
N LYS A 53 1.64 2.77 -2.65
CA LYS A 53 0.24 2.76 -3.08
C LYS A 53 -0.73 2.83 -1.90
N ALA A 54 -0.51 2.02 -0.87
CA ALA A 54 -1.35 2.01 0.32
C ALA A 54 -1.27 3.35 1.08
N THR A 55 -0.12 4.01 1.07
CA THR A 55 0.06 5.31 1.74
C THR A 55 -0.65 6.41 0.96
N GLU A 56 -0.53 6.44 -0.38
CA GLU A 56 -1.29 7.36 -1.23
C GLU A 56 -2.80 7.20 -1.04
N GLU A 57 -3.28 5.95 -1.00
CA GLU A 57 -4.69 5.63 -0.71
C GLU A 57 -5.10 6.16 0.68
N TYR A 58 -4.29 5.91 1.71
CA TYR A 58 -4.55 6.45 3.05
C TYR A 58 -4.59 7.97 3.07
N LEU A 59 -3.62 8.65 2.46
CA LEU A 59 -3.58 10.11 2.43
C LEU A 59 -4.83 10.68 1.76
N SER A 60 -5.34 10.01 0.72
CA SER A 60 -6.56 10.43 0.01
C SER A 60 -7.84 10.34 0.87
N CYS A 61 -7.88 9.45 1.87
CA CYS A 61 -9.08 9.22 2.70
C CYS A 61 -8.93 9.67 4.16
N SER A 62 -7.72 10.04 4.61
CA SER A 62 -7.35 10.21 6.02
C SER A 62 -8.07 11.35 6.76
N GLY A 63 -8.68 12.29 6.03
CA GLY A 63 -9.24 13.51 6.61
C GLY A 63 -8.19 14.48 7.18
N MET A 64 -6.91 14.26 6.89
CA MET A 64 -5.80 15.12 7.33
C MET A 64 -5.90 16.52 6.70
N SER A 65 -5.31 17.51 7.36
CA SER A 65 -5.19 18.86 6.78
C SER A 65 -4.35 18.81 5.51
N SER A 66 -4.62 19.70 4.55
CA SER A 66 -3.84 19.75 3.29
C SER A 66 -2.34 19.97 3.53
N SER A 67 -1.96 20.67 4.61
CA SER A 67 -0.55 20.82 4.98
C SER A 67 0.08 19.52 5.47
N ASP A 68 -0.66 18.70 6.21
CA ASP A 68 -0.14 17.43 6.73
C ASP A 68 -0.09 16.36 5.63
N VAL A 69 -1.06 16.38 4.70
CA VAL A 69 -1.02 15.54 3.50
C VAL A 69 0.24 15.84 2.68
N ARG A 70 0.52 17.12 2.39
CA ARG A 70 1.73 17.52 1.64
C ARG A 70 3.02 17.06 2.32
N LYS A 71 3.13 17.24 3.65
CA LYS A 71 4.29 16.75 4.40
C LYS A 71 4.45 15.24 4.28
N ALA A 72 3.36 14.48 4.39
CA ALA A 72 3.39 13.03 4.25
C ALA A 72 3.73 12.58 2.83
N GLU A 73 3.25 13.29 1.80
CA GLU A 73 3.63 13.06 0.39
C GLU A 73 5.14 13.31 0.18
N ASP A 74 5.68 14.40 0.74
CA ASP A 74 7.10 14.72 0.65
C ASP A 74 7.97 13.65 1.33
N GLU A 75 7.56 13.18 2.52
CA GLU A 75 8.23 12.09 3.23
C GLU A 75 8.16 10.76 2.45
N LEU A 76 7.01 10.46 1.85
CA LEU A 76 6.83 9.26 1.04
C LEU A 76 7.70 9.30 -0.22
N ARG A 77 7.79 10.47 -0.86
CA ARG A 77 8.64 10.70 -2.03
C ARG A 77 10.11 10.55 -1.67
N ALA A 78 10.57 11.17 -0.57
CA ALA A 78 11.95 11.06 -0.11
C ALA A 78 12.34 9.59 0.17
N TYR A 79 11.41 8.81 0.74
CA TYR A 79 11.59 7.38 0.95
C TYR A 79 11.69 6.60 -0.37
N ALA A 80 10.79 6.85 -1.32
CA ALA A 80 10.84 6.21 -2.64
C ALA A 80 12.13 6.55 -3.40
N ASP A 81 12.60 7.79 -3.32
CA ASP A 81 13.84 8.24 -3.94
C ASP A 81 15.08 7.57 -3.32
N ALA A 82 15.09 7.39 -2.01
CA ALA A 82 16.13 6.63 -1.31
C ALA A 82 16.16 5.16 -1.79
N PHE A 83 15.00 4.50 -1.89
CA PHE A 83 14.94 3.14 -2.40
C PHE A 83 15.41 3.03 -3.87
N ASN A 84 15.00 3.99 -4.71
CA ASN A 84 15.45 4.06 -6.10
C ASN A 84 16.97 4.25 -6.21
N LYS A 85 17.59 5.01 -5.29
CA LYS A 85 19.04 5.14 -5.20
C LYS A 85 19.70 3.80 -4.89
N THR A 86 19.19 3.07 -3.89
CA THR A 86 19.66 1.72 -3.54
C THR A 86 19.59 0.77 -4.73
N ILE A 87 18.49 0.76 -5.48
CA ILE A 87 18.35 -0.08 -6.69
C ILE A 87 19.43 0.24 -7.73
N ARG A 88 19.71 1.53 -7.96
CA ARG A 88 20.76 1.95 -8.91
C ARG A 88 22.15 1.50 -8.43
N GLU A 89 22.43 1.60 -7.15
CA GLU A 89 23.70 1.18 -6.56
C GLU A 89 23.88 -0.33 -6.61
N PHE A 90 22.87 -1.09 -6.20
CA PHE A 90 22.85 -2.54 -6.32
C PHE A 90 23.12 -2.99 -7.77
N LYS A 91 22.46 -2.35 -8.75
CA LYS A 91 22.70 -2.64 -10.17
C LYS A 91 24.16 -2.42 -10.57
N LYS A 92 24.79 -1.32 -10.15
CA LYS A 92 26.20 -1.04 -10.46
C LYS A 92 27.17 -2.06 -9.87
N LEU A 93 26.84 -2.64 -8.72
CA LEU A 93 27.67 -3.64 -8.04
C LEU A 93 27.54 -5.05 -8.65
N ASN A 94 26.46 -5.31 -9.40
CA ASN A 94 26.09 -6.63 -9.90
C ASN A 94 25.92 -6.68 -11.43
N SER A 95 26.35 -5.62 -12.14
CA SER A 95 26.31 -5.50 -13.60
C SER A 95 27.65 -5.76 -14.24
#